data_AF-A0A4B0GRX6-F1
#
_entry.id   AF-A0A4B0GRX6-F1
#
_cell.length_a   1.000
_cell.length_b   1.000
_cell.length_c   1.000
_cell.angle_alpha   90.00
_cell.angle_beta   90.00
_cell.angle_gamma   90.00
#
_symmetry.space_group_name_H-M   'P 1'
#
loop_
_entity.id
_entity.type
_entity.pdbx_description
1 polymer ?
#
loop_
_entity_poly.entity_id
_entity_poly.type
_entity_poly.pdbx_seq_one_letter_code
_entity_poly.pdbx_strand_id
1 'polypeptide(L)' 'EPLYYVRFFDGGLGFLNVYFNGVRLLNCHLRSERYKTKFTEKEIKELDERYWSFAVPVEEVEETE' A
#
# COMPACT_ATOMS: atom_id res chain seq x y z
N GLU A 1 7.60 8.29 11.20
CA GLU A 1 8.16 8.02 9.86
C GLU A 1 7.04 8.24 8.83
N PRO A 2 7.36 8.72 7.62
CA PRO A 2 6.37 8.83 6.54
C PRO A 2 5.80 7.45 6.19
N LEU A 3 4.51 7.41 5.84
CA LEU A 3 3.79 6.20 5.51
C LEU A 3 3.43 6.16 4.03
N TYR A 4 3.48 4.96 3.48
CA TYR A 4 3.27 4.70 2.07
C TYR A 4 2.28 3.56 1.85
N TYR A 5 1.50 3.69 0.80
CA TYR A 5 0.87 2.56 0.12
C TYR A 5 1.83 2.01 -0.94
N VAL A 6 1.72 0.73 -1.29
CA VAL A 6 2.46 0.16 -2.42
C VAL A 6 1.46 -0.15 -3.53
N ARG A 7 1.61 0.48 -4.71
CA ARG A 7 0.69 0.34 -5.84
C ARG A 7 1.41 -0.13 -7.11
N PHE A 8 1.19 -1.38 -7.50
CA PHE A 8 1.88 -1.96 -8.66
C PHE A 8 1.32 -1.53 -10.02
N PHE A 9 0.03 -1.15 -10.07
CA PHE A 9 -0.64 -0.69 -11.28
C PHE A 9 -1.79 0.27 -10.96
N ASP A 10 -2.14 1.10 -11.92
CA ASP A 10 -3.21 2.09 -11.80
C ASP A 10 -4.62 1.47 -11.94
N GLY A 11 -5.67 2.21 -11.59
CA GLY A 11 -7.06 1.73 -11.68
C GLY A 11 -7.66 1.27 -10.36
N GLY A 12 -7.13 1.75 -9.24
CA GLY A 12 -7.77 1.63 -7.92
C GLY A 12 -7.61 0.28 -7.22
N LEU A 13 -7.21 -0.80 -7.91
CA LEU A 13 -7.08 -2.18 -7.39
C LEU A 13 -5.63 -2.67 -7.19
N GLY A 14 -4.63 -1.86 -7.56
CA GLY A 14 -3.22 -2.29 -7.57
C GLY A 14 -2.51 -2.24 -6.21
N PHE A 15 -3.24 -2.05 -5.10
CA PHE A 15 -2.63 -1.78 -3.79
C PHE A 15 -2.32 -3.07 -3.03
N LEU A 16 -1.08 -3.18 -2.56
CA LEU A 16 -0.64 -4.26 -1.70
C LEU A 16 -1.24 -4.12 -0.31
N ASN A 17 -1.92 -5.17 0.14
CA ASN A 17 -2.48 -5.28 1.47
C ASN A 17 -1.99 -6.56 2.15
N VAL A 18 -1.78 -6.47 3.46
CA VAL A 18 -1.37 -7.58 4.32
C VAL A 18 -2.48 -7.86 5.32
N TYR A 19 -2.96 -9.11 5.31
CA TYR A 19 -3.99 -9.60 6.22
C TYR A 19 -3.40 -10.00 7.58
N PHE A 20 -4.25 -10.15 8.60
CA PHE A 20 -3.81 -10.51 9.95
C PHE A 20 -3.08 -11.85 10.05
N ASN A 21 -3.29 -12.75 9.09
CA ASN A 21 -2.61 -14.05 8.99
C ASN A 21 -1.33 -14.00 8.12
N GLY A 22 -0.89 -12.80 7.71
CA GLY A 22 0.29 -12.60 6.87
C GLY A 22 0.05 -12.82 5.37
N VAL A 23 -1.17 -13.18 4.94
CA VAL A 23 -1.52 -13.30 3.52
C VAL A 23 -1.44 -11.92 2.86
N ARG A 24 -0.84 -11.87 1.67
CA ARG A 24 -0.66 -10.65 0.89
C ARG A 24 -1.57 -10.67 -0.33
N LEU A 25 -2.34 -9.61 -0.52
CA LEU A 25 -3.33 -9.50 -1.61
C LEU A 25 -3.18 -8.14 -2.30
N LEU A 26 -3.43 -8.13 -3.61
CA LEU A 26 -3.66 -6.88 -4.35
C LEU A 26 -5.16 -6.61 -4.36
N ASN A 27 -5.58 -5.46 -3.85
CA ASN A 27 -6.98 -5.03 -3.94
C ASN A 27 -7.11 -3.51 -3.86
N CYS A 28 -8.35 -3.00 -3.81
CA CYS A 28 -8.57 -1.57 -3.71
C CYS A 28 -8.18 -0.98 -2.36
N HIS A 29 -7.72 0.27 -2.42
CA HIS A 29 -7.50 1.11 -1.24
C HIS A 29 -8.79 1.79 -0.75
N LEU A 30 -9.96 1.47 -1.31
CA LEU A 30 -11.21 2.13 -0.96
C LEU A 30 -11.79 1.58 0.35
N ARG A 31 -12.35 2.48 1.17
CA ARG A 31 -12.79 2.26 2.54
C ARG A 31 -13.81 1.13 2.73
N SER A 32 -14.59 0.79 1.69
CA SER A 32 -15.60 -0.27 1.75
C SER A 32 -15.03 -1.69 1.66
N GLU A 33 -13.81 -1.87 1.13
CA GLU A 33 -13.13 -3.17 1.00
C GLU A 33 -11.92 -3.28 1.96
N ARG A 34 -12.15 -2.77 3.17
CA ARG A 34 -11.58 -3.18 4.47
C ARG A 34 -10.08 -3.19 4.72
N TYR A 35 -9.17 -3.04 3.77
CA TYR A 35 -7.73 -3.04 4.12
C TYR A 35 -6.97 -1.96 3.35
N LYS A 36 -6.37 -1.05 4.12
CA LYS A 36 -5.39 -0.06 3.67
C LYS A 36 -4.11 -0.29 4.48
N THR A 37 -3.28 -1.25 4.06
CA THR A 37 -2.01 -1.48 4.76
C THR A 37 -1.06 -0.33 4.44
N LYS A 38 -0.66 0.39 5.49
CA LYS A 38 0.34 1.46 5.43
C LYS A 38 1.69 0.87 5.82
N PHE A 39 2.72 1.20 5.06
CA PHE A 39 4.08 0.72 5.29
C PHE A 39 5.03 1.90 5.51
N THR A 40 6.07 1.67 6.29
CA THR A 40 7.27 2.51 6.32
C THR A 40 8.20 2.14 5.15
N GLU A 41 9.13 3.03 4.80
CA GLU A 41 10.17 2.72 3.80
C GLU A 41 10.97 1.47 4.18
N LYS A 42 11.27 1.30 5.47
CA LYS A 42 12.00 0.14 5.98
C LYS A 42 11.22 -1.15 5.75
N GLU A 43 9.93 -1.18 6.10
CA GLU A 43 9.08 -2.35 5.87
C GLU A 43 8.96 -2.69 4.38
N ILE A 44 8.84 -1.69 3.50
CA ILE A 44 8.83 -1.91 2.04
C ILE A 44 10.13 -2.57 1.59
N LYS A 45 11.28 -2.06 2.04
CA LYS A 45 12.59 -2.61 1.66
C LYS A 45 12.84 -4.01 2.25
N GLU A 46 12.32 -4.29 3.43
CA GLU A 46 12.34 -5.64 4.03
C GLU A 46 11.45 -6.63 3.26
N LEU A 47 10.36 -6.16 2.65
CA LEU A 47 9.53 -6.98 1.76
C LEU A 47 10.26 -7.27 0.44
N ASP A 48 10.66 -6.20 -0.26
CA ASP A 48 11.46 -6.20 -1.48
C ASP A 48 11.86 -4.76 -1.81
N GLU A 49 13.15 -4.48 -1.95
CA GLU A 49 13.63 -3.12 -2.26
C GLU A 49 13.01 -2.53 -3.54
N ARG A 50 12.65 -3.38 -4.52
CA ARG A 50 12.00 -2.95 -5.76
C ARG A 50 10.60 -2.41 -5.52
N TYR A 51 9.96 -2.70 -4.41
CA TYR A 51 8.63 -2.19 -4.10
C TYR A 51 8.64 -0.70 -3.80
N TRP A 52 9.80 -0.13 -3.48
CA TRP A 52 9.95 1.29 -3.24
C TRP A 52 9.61 2.15 -4.46
N SER A 53 9.87 1.67 -5.69
CA SER A 53 9.49 2.39 -6.91
C SER A 53 7.97 2.49 -7.12
N PHE A 54 7.19 1.74 -6.32
CA PHE A 54 5.73 1.71 -6.34
C PHE A 54 5.13 2.34 -5.08
N ALA A 55 5.95 2.95 -4.23
CA ALA A 55 5.50 3.60 -3.01
C ALA A 55 4.75 4.90 -3.32
N VAL A 56 3.54 5.01 -2.82
CA VAL A 56 2.69 6.20 -2.95
C VAL A 56 2.47 6.78 -1.56
N PRO A 57 2.84 8.04 -1.30
CA PRO A 57 2.62 8.67 0.00
C PRO A 57 1.14 8.59 0.41
N VAL A 58 0.89 8.19 1.65
CA VAL A 58 -0.49 8.08 2.17
C VAL A 58 -1.18 9.45 2.21
N GLU A 59 -0.44 10.50 2.56
CA GLU A 59 -0.96 11.88 2.65
C GLU A 59 -1.55 12.34 1.30
N GLU A 60 -0.85 12.10 0.18
CA GLU A 60 -1.33 12.47 -1.15
C GLU A 60 -2.65 11.77 -1.54
N VAL A 61 -2.82 10.52 -1.11
CA VAL A 61 -3.99 9.69 -1.46
C VAL A 61 -5.19 10.01 -0.57
N GLU A 62 -4.97 10.24 0.73
CA GLU A 62 -6.07 10.52 1.66
C GLU A 62 -6.54 11.98 1.62
N GLU A 63 -5.74 12.92 1.13
CA GLU A 63 -6.17 14.30 0.87
C GLU A 63 -7.06 14.43 -0.38
N THR A 64 -7.04 13.44 -1.27
CA THR A 64 -7.79 13.45 -2.53
C THR A 64 -9.09 12.62 -2.51
N GLU A 65 -9.44 11.99 -1.37
CA GLU A 65 -10.71 11.28 -1.14
C GLU A 65 -11.72 12.11 -0.33
#